data_AF-A0A976JRU9-F1
#
_entry.id   AF-A0A976JRU9-F1
#
_cell.length_a   1.000
_cell.length_b   1.000
_cell.length_c   1.000
_cell.angle_alpha   90.00
_cell.angle_beta   90.00
_cell.angle_gamma   90.00
#
_symmetry.space_group_name_H-M   'P 1'
#
loop_
_entity.id
_entity.type
_entity.pdbx_description
1 polymer ?
#
loop_
_entity_poly.entity_id
_entity_poly.type
_entity_poly.pdbx_seq_one_letter_code
_entity_poly.pdbx_strand_id
1 'polypeptide(L)'
;MNDKTRILTNADIAEITIAPPPGHLHLRTTIKLRSGEEIVLQEATVANLVRAYVGIKTHPQKASCRLVVRELTKDEMKKGFAAWQLLEE
;
A
#
# COMPACT_ATOMS: atom_id res chain seq x y z
N MET A 1 -18.12 5.03 -12.54
CA MET A 1 -16.74 5.31 -12.08
C MET A 1 -16.41 6.72 -12.53
N ASN A 2 -15.91 7.57 -11.63
CA ASN A 2 -15.45 8.90 -12.05
C ASN A 2 -14.26 8.76 -12.99
N ASP A 3 -14.09 9.69 -13.93
CA ASP A 3 -13.00 9.75 -14.93
C ASP A 3 -11.58 9.75 -14.33
N LYS A 4 -11.46 9.87 -13.00
CA LYS A 4 -10.19 9.80 -12.25
C LYS A 4 -9.86 8.41 -11.69
N THR A 5 -10.68 7.39 -11.96
CA THR A 5 -10.49 6.05 -11.42
C THR A 5 -9.79 5.17 -12.44
N ARG A 6 -8.65 4.59 -12.07
CA ARG A 6 -7.97 3.58 -12.88
C ARG A 6 -8.12 2.21 -12.25
N ILE A 7 -8.49 1.23 -13.06
CA ILE A 7 -8.46 -0.19 -12.70
C ILE A 7 -7.24 -0.81 -13.38
N LEU A 8 -6.46 -1.55 -12.61
CA LEU A 8 -5.35 -2.34 -13.13
C LEU A 8 -5.72 -3.82 -13.01
N THR A 9 -5.83 -4.49 -14.14
CA THR A 9 -5.97 -5.94 -14.23
C THR A 9 -4.60 -6.60 -14.35
N ASN A 10 -4.51 -7.90 -14.10
CA ASN A 10 -3.26 -8.64 -14.34
C ASN A 10 -2.79 -8.53 -15.80
N ALA A 11 -3.69 -8.34 -16.76
CA ALA A 11 -3.32 -8.18 -18.16
C ALA A 11 -2.65 -6.83 -18.46
N ASP A 12 -2.89 -5.82 -17.61
CA ASP A 12 -2.26 -4.50 -17.71
C ASP A 12 -0.85 -4.50 -17.10
N ILE A 13 -0.54 -5.46 -16.23
CA ILE A 13 0.75 -5.57 -15.55
C ILE A 13 1.77 -6.28 -16.44
N ALA A 14 2.91 -5.65 -16.66
CA ALA A 14 4.05 -6.26 -17.32
C ALA A 14 4.95 -7.02 -16.31
N GLU A 15 5.21 -6.41 -15.15
CA GLU A 15 6.11 -6.95 -14.13
C GLU A 15 5.79 -6.34 -12.75
N ILE A 16 6.03 -7.12 -11.69
CA ILE A 16 6.07 -6.62 -10.31
C ILE A 16 7.40 -7.02 -9.69
N THR A 17 8.16 -6.03 -9.20
CA THR A 17 9.46 -6.22 -8.56
C THR A 17 9.40 -5.72 -7.13
N ILE A 18 9.84 -6.55 -6.18
CA ILE A 18 9.93 -6.18 -4.76
C ILE A 18 11.38 -6.35 -4.33
N ALA A 19 12.05 -5.22 -4.07
CA ALA A 19 13.45 -5.21 -3.66
C ALA A 19 13.77 -3.92 -2.88
N PRO A 20 14.77 -3.93 -2.00
CA PRO A 20 15.31 -2.70 -1.45
C PRO A 20 16.04 -1.91 -2.57
N PRO A 21 15.89 -0.58 -2.65
CA PRO A 21 16.71 0.22 -3.54
C PRO A 21 18.16 0.28 -3.03
N PRO A 22 19.15 0.55 -3.90
CA PRO A 22 20.55 0.66 -3.49
C PRO A 22 20.73 1.62 -2.31
N GLY A 23 21.40 1.17 -1.25
CA GLY A 23 21.69 1.98 -0.06
C GLY A 23 20.54 2.15 0.93
N HIS A 24 19.40 1.47 0.73
CA HIS A 24 18.26 1.52 1.66
C HIS A 24 17.90 0.13 2.18
N LEU A 25 17.40 0.08 3.42
CA LEU A 25 16.97 -1.16 4.07
C LEU A 25 15.52 -1.53 3.75
N HIS A 26 14.69 -0.54 3.44
CA HIS A 26 13.26 -0.74 3.24
C HIS A 26 12.92 -1.14 1.81
N LEU A 27 11.96 -2.05 1.68
CA LEU A 27 11.49 -2.52 0.39
C LEU A 27 10.84 -1.41 -0.43
N ARG A 28 10.91 -1.57 -1.74
CA ARG A 28 10.09 -0.88 -2.74
C ARG A 28 9.41 -1.93 -3.59
N THR A 29 8.14 -1.68 -3.88
CA THR A 29 7.37 -2.48 -4.84
C THR A 29 7.16 -1.65 -6.08
N THR A 30 7.78 -2.04 -7.18
CA THR A 30 7.62 -1.42 -8.50
C THR A 30 6.67 -2.27 -9.32
N ILE A 31 5.59 -1.67 -9.80
CA ILE A 31 4.62 -2.29 -10.71
C ILE A 31 4.80 -1.61 -12.06
N LYS A 32 5.31 -2.35 -13.03
CA LYS A 32 5.47 -1.88 -14.40
C LYS A 32 4.26 -2.28 -15.22
N LEU A 33 3.65 -1.32 -15.90
CA LEU A 33 2.48 -1.54 -16.73
C LEU A 33 2.89 -1.80 -18.18
N ARG A 34 2.06 -2.54 -18.92
CA ARG A 34 2.26 -2.75 -20.36
C ARG A 34 2.21 -1.46 -21.18
N SER A 35 1.59 -0.40 -20.65
CA SER A 35 1.62 0.94 -21.23
C SER A 35 3.00 1.64 -21.12
N GLY A 36 3.93 1.08 -20.34
CA GLY A 36 5.25 1.67 -20.07
C GLY A 36 5.31 2.55 -18.80
N GLU A 37 4.18 2.77 -18.14
CA GLU A 37 4.15 3.50 -16.86
C GLU A 37 4.61 2.62 -15.70
N GLU A 38 5.23 3.23 -14.69
CA GLU A 38 5.68 2.55 -13.48
C GLU A 38 5.05 3.17 -12.24
N ILE A 39 4.55 2.31 -11.35
CA ILE A 39 4.00 2.69 -10.03
C ILE A 39 4.93 2.13 -8.96
N VAL A 40 5.53 3.00 -8.14
CA VAL A 40 6.42 2.59 -7.05
C VAL A 40 5.75 2.84 -5.70
N LEU A 41 5.62 1.78 -4.91
CA LEU A 41 5.06 1.83 -3.56
C LEU A 41 6.16 1.67 -2.51
N GLN A 42 6.07 2.44 -1.43
CA GLN A 42 6.91 2.26 -0.25
C GLN A 42 6.47 1.04 0.56
N GLU A 43 7.40 0.43 1.30
CA GLU A 43 7.13 -0.71 2.17
C GLU A 43 5.92 -0.50 3.09
N ALA A 44 5.82 0.67 3.75
CA ALA A 44 4.71 0.97 4.64
C ALA A 44 3.35 0.99 3.92
N THR A 45 3.29 1.46 2.68
CA THR A 45 2.06 1.45 1.87
C THR A 45 1.65 0.02 1.54
N VAL A 46 2.60 -0.82 1.14
CA VAL A 46 2.35 -2.24 0.82
C VAL A 46 1.94 -3.01 2.08
N ALA A 47 2.61 -2.80 3.21
CA ALA A 47 2.27 -3.44 4.48
C ALA A 47 0.82 -3.11 4.92
N ASN A 48 0.39 -1.86 4.74
CA ASN A 48 -0.99 -1.46 5.01
C ASN A 48 -2.01 -2.09 4.04
N LEU A 49 -1.67 -2.19 2.75
CA LEU A 49 -2.52 -2.90 1.78
C LEU A 49 -2.66 -4.38 2.14
N VAL A 50 -1.55 -5.06 2.42
CA VAL A 50 -1.52 -6.49 2.76
C VAL A 50 -2.31 -6.76 4.04
N ARG A 51 -2.12 -5.97 5.12
CA ARG A 51 -2.87 -6.20 6.37
C ARG A 51 -4.38 -6.01 6.17
N ALA A 52 -4.79 -5.02 5.39
CA ALA A 52 -6.21 -4.79 5.10
C ALA A 52 -6.79 -5.94 4.27
N TYR A 53 -6.10 -6.35 3.20
CA TYR A 53 -6.52 -7.45 2.34
C TYR A 53 -6.64 -8.76 3.11
N VAL A 54 -5.61 -9.13 3.86
CA VAL A 54 -5.61 -10.34 4.69
C VAL A 54 -6.73 -10.25 5.72
N GLY A 55 -6.86 -9.12 6.42
CA GLY A 55 -7.91 -8.90 7.41
C GLY A 55 -9.32 -9.12 6.87
N ILE A 56 -9.63 -8.66 5.66
CA ILE A 56 -10.93 -8.94 5.02
C ILE A 56 -11.04 -10.38 4.55
N LYS A 57 -9.98 -10.91 3.94
CA LYS A 57 -10.05 -12.25 3.36
C LYS A 57 -10.17 -13.35 4.41
N THR A 58 -9.63 -13.14 5.60
CA THR A 58 -9.57 -14.15 6.66
C THR A 58 -10.57 -13.93 7.79
N HIS A 59 -11.17 -12.75 7.93
CA HIS A 59 -12.12 -12.49 9.02
C HIS A 59 -13.55 -12.86 8.60
N PRO A 60 -14.25 -13.74 9.33
CA PRO A 60 -15.52 -14.35 8.88
C PRO A 60 -16.68 -13.35 8.71
N GLN A 61 -16.60 -12.20 9.37
CA GLN A 61 -17.67 -11.20 9.41
C GLN A 61 -17.28 -9.82 8.85
N LYS A 62 -15.99 -9.56 8.56
CA LYS A 62 -15.58 -8.23 8.06
C LYS A 62 -15.72 -8.20 6.55
N ALA A 63 -16.52 -7.28 6.03
CA ALA A 63 -16.78 -7.14 4.59
C ALA A 63 -15.90 -6.08 3.92
N SER A 64 -15.41 -5.09 4.66
CA SER A 64 -14.59 -4.00 4.12
C SER A 64 -13.62 -3.43 5.16
N CYS A 65 -12.51 -2.88 4.68
CA CYS A 65 -11.52 -2.18 5.48
C CYS A 65 -11.11 -0.93 4.69
N ARG A 66 -11.30 0.24 5.30
CA ARG A 66 -10.92 1.52 4.72
C ARG A 66 -9.81 2.11 5.57
N LEU A 67 -8.66 2.34 4.95
CA LEU A 67 -7.52 2.97 5.59
C LEU A 67 -7.37 4.40 5.09
N VAL A 68 -7.34 5.35 6.02
CA VAL A 68 -7.21 6.77 5.71
C VAL A 68 -5.92 7.31 6.31
N VAL A 69 -5.29 8.21 5.57
CA VAL A 69 -4.06 8.85 6.00
C VAL A 69 -4.35 9.76 7.20
N ARG A 70 -3.55 9.63 8.25
CA ARG A 70 -3.55 10.52 9.41
C ARG A 70 -2.12 10.85 9.79
N GLU A 71 -1.86 12.11 10.06
CA GLU A 71 -0.63 12.54 10.74
C GLU A 71 -0.83 12.41 12.25
N LEU A 72 0.02 11.62 12.90
CA LEU A 72 -0.02 11.41 14.34
C LEU A 72 0.88 12.40 15.08
N THR A 73 0.40 12.86 16.22
CA THR A 73 1.25 13.57 17.19
C THR A 73 2.27 12.60 17.80
N LYS A 74 3.31 13.16 18.44
CA LYS A 74 4.36 12.35 19.09
C LYS A 74 3.82 11.43 20.18
N ASP A 75 2.74 11.83 20.85
CA ASP A 75 2.15 11.07 21.96
C ASP A 75 1.26 9.92 21.46
N GLU A 76 0.67 10.06 20.28
CA GLU A 76 -0.13 8.99 19.64
C GLU A 76 0.74 7.98 18.88
N MET A 77 1.91 8.43 18.39
CA MET A 77 2.77 7.66 17.54
C MET A 77 3.57 6.63 18.35
N LYS A 78 3.46 5.35 17.96
CA LYS A 78 4.32 4.31 18.50
C LYS A 78 5.79 4.63 18.22
N LYS A 79 6.67 4.47 19.23
CA LYS A 79 8.11 4.73 19.10
C LYS A 79 8.70 3.94 17.93
N GLY A 80 9.41 4.65 17.05
CA GLY A 80 10.07 4.08 15.86
C GLY A 80 9.18 3.98 14.62
N PHE A 81 7.94 4.46 14.67
CA PHE A 81 7.04 4.53 13.51
C PHE A 81 7.04 5.93 12.90
N ALA A 82 6.55 6.05 11.66
CA ALA A 82 6.38 7.34 10.98
C ALA A 82 5.13 8.07 11.50
N ALA A 83 5.14 9.40 11.42
CA ALA A 83 4.00 10.24 11.82
C ALA A 83 2.79 10.03 10.89
N TRP A 84 3.04 9.94 9.57
CA TRP A 84 2.01 9.67 8.57
C TRP A 84 1.70 8.17 8.50
N GLN A 85 0.48 7.80 8.88
CA GLN A 85 0.03 6.41 8.92
C GLN A 85 -1.32 6.24 8.22
N LEU A 86 -1.58 5.02 7.72
CA LEU A 86 -2.87 4.63 7.17
C LEU A 86 -3.65 3.84 8.24
N LEU A 87 -4.69 4.45 8.80
CA LEU A 87 -5.46 3.92 9.94
C LEU A 87 -6.90 3.58 9.55
N GLU A 88 -7.49 2.59 10.22
CA GLU A 88 -8.88 2.19 9.97
C GLU A 88 -9.84 3.31 10.40
N GLU A 89 -10.80 3.62 9.54
CA GLU A 89 -11.93 4.53 9.80
C GLU A 89 -13.24 3.77 9.97
#